data_AF-A0A9X1Y8R2-F1
#
_entry.id   AF-A0A9X1Y8R2-F1
#
_cell.length_a   1.000
_cell.length_b   1.000
_cell.length_c   1.000
_cell.angle_alpha   90.00
_cell.angle_beta   90.00
_cell.angle_gamma   90.00
#
_symmetry.space_group_name_H-M   'P 1'
#
loop_
_entity.id
_entity.type
_entity.pdbx_description
1 polymer ?
#
loop_
_entity_poly.entity_id
_entity_poly.type
_entity_poly.pdbx_seq_one_letter_code
_entity_poly.pdbx_strand_id
1 'polypeptide(L)'
;MGPSQALPSALRRRLEEAFRRPLGAVRVRTDAAASRLARALGARACVVGRTILFAEPRDLLSRTPDLGLVAHEVAHLLQPRRRPAPGAGAVPGAGPDWLEAPDGDAEREAEAAARQVLLGRRVAALRQPRAAIARTTASDALKPLIGHGIHMSAAETRKAASILAADPTFSATIAELEAAGKLGALLNTGSDFEALVTLVETLGGRSDAAAALLIKRRMMFSIGGDVPGGSMHDLIYGGDFRYLYDICFELQSSLRTLALAIVAAPFNPAGFASLVGGDNAGAFTGSGATGINPTKREVSTWDGLVMFNEKKNPFSFNKSTSIQYSNPVSEGPTYNGDLFAYLKATGTVDREKQAELLVRRPISSIVADSYARLPSRADVMRAAARAHNLHPGIIAAIILAEQRDQSANEDAKDLEAATSVTQTETSIGLGQIVPMTARRNDLFADLLPSGLRKSLTHTKTAYLLASDEFNIFACARYIRIVADMGKLMDPARLPKTLAAFPGLDLPRYALVSDQWPGDNVGALGMYYTSRPWTDDVRSQGWGKFVQAAYQDVRRGAGF
;
A
#
# COMPACT_ATOMS: atom_id res chain seq x y z
N MET A 1 18.22 23.55 26.64
CA MET A 1 18.73 24.19 25.41
C MET A 1 19.88 25.13 25.79
N GLY A 2 21.07 25.02 25.19
CA GLY A 2 22.22 25.93 25.42
C GLY A 2 22.06 27.35 24.83
N PRO A 3 22.99 28.28 25.08
CA PRO A 3 22.87 29.69 24.68
C PRO A 3 22.94 29.89 23.16
N SER A 4 22.13 30.83 22.65
CA SER A 4 22.17 31.24 21.24
C SER A 4 23.25 32.30 21.00
N GLN A 5 23.84 32.31 19.81
CA GLN A 5 24.89 33.26 19.43
C GLN A 5 24.41 34.21 18.33
N ALA A 6 25.06 35.36 18.16
CA ALA A 6 24.84 36.22 17.00
C ALA A 6 25.47 35.61 15.75
N LEU A 7 24.95 35.96 14.56
CA LEU A 7 25.63 35.64 13.31
C LEU A 7 27.08 36.21 13.33
N PRO A 8 28.08 35.44 12.88
CA PRO A 8 29.45 35.95 12.75
C PRO A 8 29.49 37.26 11.97
N SER A 9 30.26 38.24 12.46
CA SER A 9 30.20 39.64 11.99
C SER A 9 30.44 39.79 10.48
N ALA A 10 31.40 39.05 9.92
CA ALA A 10 31.70 39.06 8.49
C ALA A 10 30.55 38.50 7.65
N LEU A 11 29.91 37.42 8.11
CA LEU A 11 28.77 36.79 7.44
C LEU A 11 27.53 37.66 7.52
N ARG A 12 27.26 38.24 8.70
CA ARG A 12 26.17 39.18 8.94
C ARG A 12 26.25 40.38 7.98
N ARG A 13 27.42 41.03 7.88
CA ARG A 13 27.61 42.19 7.00
C ARG A 13 27.31 41.86 5.53
N ARG A 14 27.84 40.73 5.04
CA ARG A 14 27.62 40.27 3.65
C ARG A 14 26.15 40.01 3.34
N LEU A 15 25.41 39.44 4.30
CA LEU A 15 23.97 39.18 4.17
C LEU A 15 23.15 40.47 4.30
N GLU A 16 23.49 41.37 5.23
CA GLU A 16 22.83 42.69 5.38
C GLU A 16 22.99 43.55 4.11
N GLU A 17 24.15 43.50 3.44
CA GLU A 17 24.41 44.15 2.15
C GLU A 17 23.54 43.57 1.02
N ALA A 18 23.40 42.25 0.97
CA ALA A 18 22.64 41.57 -0.08
C ALA A 18 21.12 41.74 0.09
N PHE A 19 20.61 41.63 1.32
CA PHE A 19 19.17 41.72 1.63
C PHE A 19 18.67 43.13 1.96
N ARG A 20 19.58 44.10 2.19
CA ARG A 20 19.26 45.47 2.68
C ARG A 20 18.35 45.50 3.91
N ARG A 21 18.55 44.55 4.82
CA ARG A 21 17.80 44.43 6.08
C ARG A 21 18.77 44.22 7.23
N PRO A 22 18.53 44.83 8.41
CA PRO A 22 19.35 44.58 9.58
C PRO A 22 19.12 43.15 10.09
N LEU A 23 20.21 42.41 10.33
CA LEU A 23 20.19 41.03 10.82
C LEU A 23 20.74 40.92 12.26
N GLY A 24 20.95 42.05 12.95
CA GLY A 24 21.47 42.09 14.32
C GLY A 24 20.60 41.35 15.36
N ALA A 25 19.31 41.16 15.07
CA ALA A 25 18.38 40.39 15.90
C ALA A 25 18.38 38.87 15.60
N VAL A 26 19.06 38.44 14.53
CA VAL A 26 19.15 37.01 14.17
C VAL A 26 20.09 36.31 15.14
N ARG A 27 19.67 35.12 15.55
CA ARG A 27 20.43 34.23 16.42
C ARG A 27 20.71 32.92 15.70
N VAL A 28 21.75 32.22 16.10
CA VAL A 28 22.16 30.93 15.53
C VAL A 28 22.50 29.94 16.63
N ARG A 29 22.28 28.64 16.36
CA ARG A 29 22.62 27.54 17.26
C ARG A 29 23.17 26.34 16.51
N THR A 30 24.24 25.79 17.06
CA THR A 30 24.95 24.61 16.55
C THR A 30 25.16 23.56 17.64
N ASP A 31 24.45 23.67 18.78
CA ASP A 31 24.57 22.72 19.89
C ASP A 31 23.81 21.41 19.61
N ALA A 32 24.09 20.37 20.40
CA ALA A 32 23.52 19.04 20.19
C ALA A 32 21.97 19.00 20.18
N ALA A 33 21.29 19.94 20.84
CA ALA A 33 19.82 20.02 20.80
C ALA A 33 19.34 20.62 19.47
N ALA A 34 20.03 21.65 18.95
CA ALA A 34 19.77 22.20 17.62
C ALA A 34 20.02 21.14 16.53
N SER A 35 21.11 20.38 16.64
CA SER A 35 21.44 19.31 15.69
C SER A 35 20.38 18.21 15.64
N ARG A 36 19.90 17.74 16.81
CA ARG A 36 18.84 16.72 16.87
C ARG A 36 17.53 17.23 16.26
N LEU A 37 17.16 18.47 16.54
CA LEU A 37 15.90 19.04 16.04
C LEU A 37 15.92 19.22 14.52
N ALA A 38 17.01 19.76 13.96
CA ALA A 38 17.17 19.91 12.51
C ALA A 38 17.12 18.54 11.78
N ARG A 39 17.82 17.52 12.30
CA ARG A 39 17.80 16.17 11.72
C ARG A 39 16.45 15.47 11.84
N ALA A 40 15.73 15.67 12.95
CA ALA A 40 14.38 15.11 13.12
C ALA A 40 13.39 15.67 12.09
N LEU A 41 13.65 16.86 11.56
CA LEU A 41 12.90 17.50 10.49
C LEU A 41 13.46 17.19 9.09
N GLY A 42 14.50 16.35 8.98
CA GLY A 42 15.15 16.01 7.72
C GLY A 42 15.96 17.16 7.09
N ALA A 43 16.25 18.23 7.82
CA ALA A 43 16.86 19.46 7.27
C ALA A 43 18.33 19.63 7.68
N ARG A 44 19.14 20.27 6.82
CA ARG A 44 20.53 20.67 7.13
C ARG A 44 20.60 21.89 8.06
N ALA A 45 19.63 22.80 7.93
CA ALA A 45 19.37 23.87 8.86
C ALA A 45 17.86 24.16 8.88
N CYS A 46 17.35 24.84 9.91
CA CYS A 46 15.97 25.33 9.92
C CYS A 46 15.81 26.58 10.80
N VAL A 47 14.80 27.39 10.50
CA VAL A 47 14.48 28.60 11.28
C VAL A 47 13.41 28.32 12.34
N VAL A 48 13.69 28.71 13.59
CA VAL A 48 12.71 28.74 14.69
C VAL A 48 12.69 30.14 15.31
N GLY A 49 11.57 30.86 15.15
CA GLY A 49 11.46 32.23 15.66
C GLY A 49 12.44 33.17 14.94
N ARG A 50 13.41 33.73 15.66
CA ARG A 50 14.53 34.52 15.09
C ARG A 50 15.86 33.77 15.09
N THR A 51 15.82 32.45 15.30
CA THR A 51 17.00 31.62 15.50
C THR A 51 17.14 30.60 14.37
N ILE A 52 18.32 30.50 13.76
CA ILE A 52 18.66 29.43 12.80
C ILE A 52 19.32 28.28 13.57
N LEU A 53 18.83 27.07 13.38
CA LEU A 53 19.36 25.84 13.96
C LEU A 53 20.10 25.07 12.87
N PHE A 54 21.34 24.63 13.13
CA PHE A 54 22.12 23.85 12.17
C PHE A 54 22.22 22.39 12.62
N ALA A 55 22.03 21.46 11.68
CA ALA A 55 22.24 20.04 11.90
C ALA A 55 23.71 19.75 12.23
N GLU A 56 24.63 20.45 11.57
CA GLU A 56 26.07 20.24 11.68
C GLU A 56 26.80 21.56 11.98
N PRO A 57 27.63 21.64 13.04
CA PRO A 57 28.33 22.87 13.38
C PRO A 57 29.20 23.44 12.25
N ARG A 58 29.73 22.57 11.38
CA ARG A 58 30.59 22.95 10.24
C ARG A 58 29.89 23.83 9.20
N ASP A 59 28.56 23.74 9.10
CA ASP A 59 27.77 24.53 8.14
C ASP A 59 27.83 26.04 8.46
N LEU A 60 28.09 26.39 9.73
CA LEU A 60 28.25 27.77 10.21
C LEU A 60 29.68 28.12 10.67
N LEU A 61 30.37 27.20 11.36
CA LEU A 61 31.62 27.48 12.11
C LEU A 61 32.91 27.10 11.35
N SER A 62 32.82 26.67 10.10
CA SER A 62 34.01 26.36 9.30
C SER A 62 34.71 27.63 8.78
N ARG A 63 35.96 27.49 8.31
CA ARG A 63 36.68 28.59 7.63
C ARG A 63 35.96 29.06 6.36
N THR A 64 35.12 28.21 5.78
CA THR A 64 34.28 28.47 4.61
C THR A 64 32.84 28.02 4.89
N PRO A 65 32.05 28.81 5.66
CA PRO A 65 30.66 28.48 5.95
C PRO A 65 29.86 28.28 4.67
N ASP A 66 28.81 27.45 4.71
CA ASP A 66 27.91 27.25 3.58
C ASP A 66 27.04 28.50 3.42
N LEU A 67 27.56 29.50 2.72
CA LEU A 67 26.90 30.79 2.54
C LEU A 67 25.55 30.64 1.83
N GLY A 68 25.42 29.65 0.95
CA GLY A 68 24.16 29.36 0.27
C GLY A 68 23.10 28.93 1.27
N LEU A 69 23.44 27.95 2.11
CA LEU A 69 22.56 27.49 3.19
C LEU A 69 22.20 28.62 4.17
N VAL A 70 23.16 29.43 4.61
CA VAL A 70 22.85 30.52 5.55
C VAL A 70 21.99 31.61 4.89
N ALA A 71 22.23 31.92 3.62
CA ALA A 71 21.41 32.89 2.88
C ALA A 71 19.98 32.40 2.66
N HIS A 72 19.80 31.09 2.42
CA HIS A 72 18.52 30.42 2.32
C HIS A 72 17.70 30.58 3.62
N GLU A 73 18.29 30.23 4.75
CA GLU A 73 17.63 30.37 6.07
C GLU A 73 17.35 31.83 6.44
N VAL A 74 18.22 32.77 6.03
CA VAL A 74 17.97 34.21 6.24
C VAL A 74 16.83 34.72 5.36
N ALA A 75 16.66 34.19 4.15
CA ALA A 75 15.50 34.52 3.32
C ALA A 75 14.20 34.11 4.03
N HIS A 76 14.14 32.93 4.64
CA HIS A 76 13.01 32.51 5.47
C HIS A 76 12.76 33.39 6.69
N LEU A 77 13.82 33.94 7.31
CA LEU A 77 13.68 34.89 8.42
C LEU A 77 13.08 36.24 8.00
N LEU A 78 13.36 36.67 6.77
CA LEU A 78 12.96 37.97 6.23
C LEU A 78 11.64 37.91 5.47
N GLN A 79 11.16 36.72 5.12
CA GLN A 79 9.85 36.52 4.54
C GLN A 79 8.75 36.99 5.51
N PRO A 80 7.69 37.65 5.00
CA PRO A 80 6.59 38.13 5.84
C PRO A 80 5.87 36.97 6.52
N ARG A 81 5.89 36.93 7.85
CA ARG A 81 5.11 35.97 8.65
C ARG A 81 3.62 36.31 8.57
N ARG A 82 2.76 35.35 8.24
CA ARG A 82 1.30 35.51 8.36
C ARG A 82 0.97 35.83 9.83
N ARG A 83 0.54 37.07 10.13
CA ARG A 83 -0.16 37.33 11.39
C ARG A 83 -1.58 36.79 11.27
N PRO A 84 -2.14 36.13 12.31
CA PRO A 84 -3.57 35.89 12.37
C PRO A 84 -4.30 37.24 12.24
N ALA A 85 -5.44 37.25 11.56
CA ALA A 85 -6.34 38.39 11.58
C ALA A 85 -6.68 38.74 13.05
N PRO A 86 -6.87 40.03 13.40
CA PRO A 86 -7.27 40.40 14.75
C PRO A 86 -8.62 39.74 15.06
N GLY A 87 -8.65 38.80 16.02
CA GLY A 87 -9.87 38.07 16.42
C GLY A 87 -9.73 36.56 16.54
N ALA A 88 -8.67 35.94 16.01
CA ALA A 88 -8.39 34.52 16.25
C ALA A 88 -7.63 34.35 17.57
N GLY A 89 -8.32 33.87 18.62
CA GLY A 89 -7.74 33.59 19.93
C GLY A 89 -6.55 32.63 19.85
N ALA A 90 -5.47 32.97 20.55
CA ALA A 90 -4.29 32.11 20.65
C ALA A 90 -4.65 30.84 21.45
N VAL A 91 -4.55 29.67 20.80
CA VAL A 91 -4.61 28.37 21.48
C VAL A 91 -3.21 28.04 22.01
N PRO A 92 -3.02 27.82 23.33
CA PRO A 92 -1.74 27.38 23.88
C PRO A 92 -1.49 25.92 23.46
N GLY A 93 -0.38 25.65 22.78
CA GLY A 93 0.02 24.28 22.40
C GLY A 93 0.23 24.04 20.89
N ALA A 94 0.10 25.07 20.05
CA ALA A 94 0.49 24.98 18.64
C ALA A 94 1.99 24.65 18.52
N GLY A 95 2.32 23.47 17.99
CA GLY A 95 3.65 23.17 17.47
C GLY A 95 4.06 24.21 16.42
N PRO A 96 5.37 24.45 16.21
CA PRO A 96 5.86 25.64 15.53
C PRO A 96 5.34 25.78 14.09
N ASP A 97 4.76 26.96 13.84
CA ASP A 97 4.15 27.49 12.61
C ASP A 97 5.15 27.67 11.43
N TRP A 98 6.22 26.86 11.35
CA TRP A 98 7.44 27.17 10.57
C TRP A 98 7.95 26.07 9.61
N LEU A 99 7.18 25.03 9.28
CA LEU A 99 7.57 24.10 8.20
C LEU A 99 6.66 24.27 6.99
N GLU A 100 7.15 24.99 5.99
CA GLU A 100 6.58 25.02 4.64
C GLU A 100 7.14 23.86 3.79
N ALA A 101 6.43 23.49 2.72
CA ALA A 101 6.80 22.36 1.87
C ALA A 101 8.12 22.64 1.09
N PRO A 102 8.98 21.63 0.84
CA PRO A 102 10.27 21.77 0.15
C PRO A 102 10.22 22.27 -1.29
N ASP A 103 9.03 22.43 -1.87
CA ASP A 103 8.82 22.97 -3.22
C ASP A 103 7.80 24.13 -3.21
N GLY A 104 7.64 24.82 -2.08
CA GLY A 104 6.77 25.98 -1.94
C GLY A 104 7.31 27.24 -2.65
N ASP A 105 6.45 28.25 -2.85
CA ASP A 105 6.88 29.54 -3.40
C ASP A 105 7.93 30.23 -2.51
N ALA A 106 7.80 30.09 -1.19
CA ALA A 106 8.78 30.62 -0.24
C ALA A 106 10.13 29.89 -0.33
N GLU A 107 10.12 28.59 -0.61
CA GLU A 107 11.33 27.78 -0.78
C GLU A 107 12.04 28.11 -2.11
N ARG A 108 11.28 28.26 -3.21
CA ARG A 108 11.80 28.76 -4.49
C ARG A 108 12.37 30.17 -4.36
N GLU A 109 11.72 31.03 -3.58
CA GLU A 109 12.18 32.39 -3.33
C GLU A 109 13.43 32.41 -2.44
N ALA A 110 13.49 31.56 -1.41
CA ALA A 110 14.66 31.40 -0.56
C ALA A 110 15.87 30.86 -1.33
N GLU A 111 15.66 29.86 -2.20
CA GLU A 111 16.67 29.30 -3.11
C GLU A 111 17.15 30.36 -4.12
N ALA A 112 16.23 31.16 -4.69
CA ALA A 112 16.58 32.26 -5.59
C ALA A 112 17.38 33.36 -4.87
N ALA A 113 17.02 33.70 -3.64
CA ALA A 113 17.74 34.66 -2.80
C ALA A 113 19.14 34.13 -2.47
N ALA A 114 19.28 32.87 -2.06
CA ALA A 114 20.55 32.22 -1.79
C ALA A 114 21.48 32.27 -3.00
N ARG A 115 20.97 31.94 -4.20
CA ARG A 115 21.71 32.07 -5.46
C ARG A 115 22.16 33.50 -5.74
N GLN A 116 21.31 34.50 -5.47
CA GLN A 116 21.68 35.91 -5.64
C GLN A 116 22.80 36.33 -4.68
N VAL A 117 22.76 35.90 -3.41
CA VAL A 117 23.85 36.15 -2.43
C VAL A 117 25.16 35.48 -2.86
N LEU A 118 25.10 34.23 -3.34
CA LEU A 118 26.28 33.51 -3.82
C LEU A 118 26.94 34.20 -5.01
N LEU A 119 26.14 34.76 -5.92
CA LEU A 119 26.60 35.52 -7.07
C LEU A 119 27.04 36.96 -6.73
N GLY A 120 27.04 37.36 -5.45
CA GLY A 120 27.38 38.72 -5.01
C GLY A 120 26.38 39.78 -5.48
N ARG A 121 25.16 39.36 -5.84
CA ARG A 121 24.08 40.22 -6.31
C ARG A 121 23.17 40.64 -5.17
N ARG A 122 22.46 41.74 -5.38
CA ARG A 122 21.41 42.19 -4.46
C ARG A 122 20.20 41.28 -4.57
N VAL A 123 19.58 40.98 -3.43
CA VAL A 123 18.34 40.20 -3.38
C VAL A 123 17.18 41.09 -3.81
N ALA A 124 16.42 40.64 -4.82
CA ALA A 124 15.18 41.33 -5.21
C ALA A 124 14.17 41.32 -4.05
N ALA A 125 13.26 42.30 -4.00
CA ALA A 125 12.30 42.39 -2.89
C ALA A 125 11.53 41.08 -2.73
N LEU A 126 11.69 40.41 -1.57
CA LEU A 126 10.94 39.22 -1.20
C LEU A 126 9.44 39.59 -1.27
N ARG A 127 8.70 38.93 -2.16
CA ARG A 127 7.32 39.27 -2.48
C ARG A 127 6.42 38.81 -1.33
N GLN A 128 5.39 39.60 -1.02
CA GLN A 128 4.22 39.02 -0.37
C GLN A 128 3.63 37.98 -1.34
N PRO A 129 3.38 36.74 -0.92
CA PRO A 129 2.40 35.95 -1.63
C PRO A 129 1.06 36.69 -1.42
N ARG A 130 0.66 37.50 -2.40
CA ARG A 130 -0.74 37.48 -2.77
C ARG A 130 -0.96 36.09 -3.32
N ALA A 131 -1.30 35.18 -2.42
CA ALA A 131 -1.92 33.95 -2.82
C ALA A 131 -3.28 34.35 -3.42
N ALA A 132 -3.28 34.71 -4.70
CA ALA A 132 -4.31 34.16 -5.54
C ALA A 132 -4.00 32.66 -5.58
N ILE A 133 -4.37 31.93 -4.52
CA ILE A 133 -4.66 30.51 -4.70
C ILE A 133 -5.76 30.56 -5.75
N ALA A 134 -5.42 30.21 -6.99
CA ALA A 134 -6.41 30.10 -8.03
C ALA A 134 -7.48 29.16 -7.46
N ARG A 135 -8.71 29.65 -7.31
CA ARG A 135 -9.80 28.84 -6.78
C ARG A 135 -9.91 27.62 -7.66
N THR A 136 -9.73 26.45 -7.08
CA THR A 136 -9.95 25.20 -7.79
C THR A 136 -11.46 25.01 -7.95
N THR A 137 -11.89 24.50 -9.09
CA THR A 137 -13.30 24.17 -9.31
C THR A 137 -13.81 23.16 -8.27
N ALA A 138 -12.93 22.24 -7.84
CA ALA A 138 -13.23 21.25 -6.81
C ALA A 138 -13.46 21.89 -5.44
N SER A 139 -12.60 22.82 -4.98
CA SER A 139 -12.83 23.48 -3.69
C SER A 139 -14.13 24.30 -3.68
N ASP A 140 -14.47 24.96 -4.78
CA ASP A 140 -15.73 25.71 -4.90
C ASP A 140 -16.95 24.79 -4.88
N ALA A 141 -16.85 23.59 -5.46
CA ALA A 141 -17.90 22.57 -5.39
C ALA A 141 -18.02 21.92 -4.00
N LEU A 142 -16.92 21.84 -3.23
CA LEU A 142 -16.89 21.25 -1.89
C LEU A 142 -17.39 22.21 -0.81
N LYS A 143 -17.13 23.52 -0.94
CA LYS A 143 -17.47 24.54 0.07
C LYS A 143 -18.95 24.53 0.50
N PRO A 144 -19.95 24.38 -0.40
CA PRO A 144 -21.35 24.27 -0.01
C PRO A 144 -21.62 23.01 0.83
N LEU A 145 -21.05 21.87 0.45
CA LEU A 145 -21.24 20.60 1.17
C LEU A 145 -20.73 20.68 2.62
N ILE A 146 -19.60 21.38 2.81
CA ILE A 146 -18.95 21.56 4.12
C ILE A 146 -19.59 22.72 4.93
N GLY A 147 -20.51 23.49 4.33
CA GLY A 147 -20.97 24.78 4.87
C GLY A 147 -22.31 24.76 5.62
N HIS A 148 -23.12 23.71 5.50
CA HIS A 148 -24.53 23.73 5.94
C HIS A 148 -24.81 23.19 7.36
N GLY A 149 -23.81 22.68 8.09
CA GLY A 149 -24.00 22.15 9.45
C GLY A 149 -22.69 21.81 10.18
N ILE A 150 -22.78 21.24 11.39
CA ILE A 150 -21.62 20.75 12.17
C ILE A 150 -20.98 19.53 11.47
N HIS A 151 -21.77 18.79 10.66
CA HIS A 151 -21.41 17.53 10.03
C HIS A 151 -22.01 17.41 8.62
N MET A 152 -21.26 16.80 7.69
CA MET A 152 -21.78 16.38 6.38
C MET A 152 -22.64 15.11 6.52
N SER A 153 -23.74 15.03 5.76
CA SER A 153 -24.53 13.81 5.58
C SER A 153 -23.77 12.78 4.72
N ALA A 154 -24.17 11.51 4.80
CA ALA A 154 -23.55 10.44 4.00
C ALA A 154 -23.59 10.71 2.48
N ALA A 155 -24.69 11.30 1.98
CA ALA A 155 -24.81 11.67 0.57
C ALA A 155 -23.84 12.80 0.19
N GLU A 156 -23.67 13.81 1.05
CA GLU A 156 -22.70 14.89 0.86
C GLU A 156 -21.25 14.38 0.92
N THR A 157 -20.96 13.44 1.83
CA THR A 157 -19.64 12.81 1.97
C THR A 157 -19.27 11.99 0.74
N ARG A 158 -20.18 11.16 0.22
CA ARG A 158 -19.95 10.44 -1.05
C ARG A 158 -19.78 11.40 -2.23
N LYS A 159 -20.56 12.48 -2.27
CA LYS A 159 -20.41 13.52 -3.30
C LYS A 159 -19.06 14.23 -3.21
N ALA A 160 -18.59 14.55 -2.01
CA ALA A 160 -17.27 15.13 -1.79
C ALA A 160 -16.14 14.19 -2.23
N ALA A 161 -16.22 12.91 -1.89
CA ALA A 161 -15.28 11.89 -2.36
C ALA A 161 -15.27 11.81 -3.89
N SER A 162 -16.43 11.80 -4.54
CA SER A 162 -16.54 11.81 -6.02
C SER A 162 -15.89 13.04 -6.66
N ILE A 163 -16.10 14.24 -6.08
CA ILE A 163 -15.45 15.48 -6.55
C ILE A 163 -13.93 15.36 -6.44
N LEU A 164 -13.42 14.89 -5.30
CA LEU A 164 -11.99 14.75 -5.03
C LEU A 164 -11.33 13.67 -5.92
N ALA A 165 -12.03 12.56 -6.18
CA ALA A 165 -11.55 11.49 -7.05
C ALA A 165 -11.36 11.98 -8.50
N ALA A 166 -12.24 12.88 -8.96
CA ALA A 166 -12.18 13.47 -10.30
C ALA A 166 -11.24 14.69 -10.41
N ASP A 167 -10.71 15.20 -9.29
CA ASP A 167 -9.98 16.47 -9.25
C ASP A 167 -8.55 16.37 -9.80
N PRO A 168 -8.25 16.95 -10.99
CA PRO A 168 -6.90 16.91 -11.56
C PRO A 168 -5.88 17.77 -10.77
N THR A 169 -6.36 18.64 -9.89
CA THR A 169 -5.58 19.57 -9.07
C THR A 169 -5.69 19.28 -7.58
N PHE A 170 -5.92 18.01 -7.21
CA PHE A 170 -6.19 17.54 -5.85
C PHE A 170 -5.33 18.21 -4.76
N SER A 171 -4.01 18.23 -4.91
CA SER A 171 -3.11 18.81 -3.90
C SER A 171 -3.33 20.31 -3.70
N ALA A 172 -3.61 21.04 -4.77
CA ALA A 172 -3.96 22.47 -4.69
C ALA A 172 -5.32 22.68 -4.02
N THR A 173 -6.30 21.81 -4.28
CA THR A 173 -7.61 21.83 -3.62
C THR A 173 -7.48 21.61 -2.12
N ILE A 174 -6.70 20.62 -1.68
CA ILE A 174 -6.44 20.36 -0.26
C ILE A 174 -5.76 21.56 0.41
N ALA A 175 -4.76 22.16 -0.24
CA ALA A 175 -4.10 23.35 0.26
C ALA A 175 -5.06 24.55 0.36
N GLU A 176 -5.97 24.73 -0.60
CA GLU A 176 -6.99 25.78 -0.57
C GLU A 176 -7.99 25.57 0.57
N LEU A 177 -8.48 24.34 0.76
CA LEU A 177 -9.38 23.99 1.86
C LEU A 177 -8.72 24.20 3.22
N GLU A 178 -7.44 23.87 3.36
CA GLU A 178 -6.67 24.13 4.58
C GLU A 178 -6.51 25.64 4.83
N ALA A 179 -6.14 26.40 3.80
CA ALA A 179 -6.00 27.84 3.89
C ALA A 179 -7.32 28.56 4.24
N ALA A 180 -8.45 27.99 3.81
CA ALA A 180 -9.80 28.46 4.15
C ALA A 180 -10.30 27.95 5.53
N GLY A 181 -9.52 27.13 6.24
CA GLY A 181 -9.94 26.51 7.50
C GLY A 181 -11.07 25.48 7.35
N LYS A 182 -11.26 24.95 6.14
CA LYS A 182 -12.35 24.02 5.77
C LYS A 182 -11.89 22.56 5.69
N LEU A 183 -10.59 22.28 5.60
CA LEU A 183 -10.09 20.90 5.54
C LEU A 183 -10.48 20.07 6.78
N GLY A 184 -10.45 20.66 7.98
CA GLY A 184 -10.92 19.97 9.19
C GLY A 184 -12.40 19.60 9.14
N ALA A 185 -13.24 20.46 8.56
CA ALA A 185 -14.67 20.21 8.43
C ALA A 185 -14.99 19.15 7.34
N LEU A 186 -14.17 19.05 6.29
CA LEU A 186 -14.22 17.93 5.34
C LEU A 186 -13.98 16.57 6.03
N LEU A 187 -13.09 16.54 7.03
CA LEU A 187 -12.72 15.31 7.75
C LEU A 187 -13.62 15.03 8.96
N ASN A 188 -14.31 16.03 9.50
CA ASN A 188 -15.20 15.91 10.65
C ASN A 188 -16.65 15.62 10.23
N THR A 189 -16.86 14.52 9.50
CA THR A 189 -18.21 14.16 9.03
C THR A 189 -18.94 13.35 10.11
N GLY A 190 -20.23 13.65 10.33
CA GLY A 190 -21.14 12.83 11.12
C GLY A 190 -21.88 11.83 10.22
N SER A 191 -21.23 11.43 9.12
CA SER A 191 -21.78 10.52 8.12
C SER A 191 -21.76 9.07 8.59
N ASP A 192 -22.48 8.21 7.87
CA ASP A 192 -22.32 6.79 8.04
C ASP A 192 -20.88 6.35 7.74
N PHE A 193 -20.52 5.21 8.34
CA PHE A 193 -19.17 4.70 8.33
C PHE A 193 -18.65 4.39 6.91
N GLU A 194 -19.50 3.85 6.04
CA GLU A 194 -19.13 3.50 4.66
C GLU A 194 -18.80 4.74 3.81
N ALA A 195 -19.57 5.83 3.96
CA ALA A 195 -19.26 7.09 3.27
C ALA A 195 -17.90 7.67 3.72
N LEU A 196 -17.57 7.52 5.01
CA LEU A 196 -16.27 7.91 5.56
C LEU A 196 -15.12 7.08 4.99
N VAL A 197 -15.29 5.76 4.86
CA VAL A 197 -14.30 4.88 4.22
C VAL A 197 -14.01 5.35 2.80
N THR A 198 -15.04 5.51 1.96
CA THR A 198 -14.86 5.98 0.59
C THR A 198 -14.13 7.32 0.53
N LEU A 199 -14.45 8.27 1.42
CA LEU A 199 -13.75 9.55 1.50
C LEU A 199 -12.28 9.37 1.89
N VAL A 200 -11.98 8.57 2.92
CA VAL A 200 -10.61 8.36 3.42
C VAL A 200 -9.75 7.62 2.40
N GLU A 201 -10.29 6.61 1.72
CA GLU A 201 -9.62 5.90 0.64
C GLU A 201 -9.30 6.85 -0.53
N THR A 202 -10.27 7.67 -0.94
CA THR A 202 -10.08 8.68 -1.98
C THR A 202 -8.98 9.66 -1.58
N LEU A 203 -9.02 10.19 -0.35
CA LEU A 203 -8.03 11.12 0.15
C LEU A 203 -6.63 10.48 0.15
N GLY A 204 -6.50 9.26 0.66
CA GLY A 204 -5.23 8.53 0.70
C GLY A 204 -4.69 8.28 -0.71
N GLY A 205 -5.53 7.79 -1.61
CA GLY A 205 -5.09 7.40 -2.94
C GLY A 205 -4.70 8.57 -3.87
N ARG A 206 -5.38 9.71 -3.71
CA ARG A 206 -5.10 10.93 -4.50
C ARG A 206 -3.97 11.78 -3.95
N SER A 207 -3.56 11.57 -2.70
CA SER A 207 -2.56 12.42 -2.05
C SER A 207 -1.15 12.23 -2.64
N ASP A 208 -0.48 13.35 -2.85
CA ASP A 208 0.98 13.42 -2.87
C ASP A 208 1.53 13.72 -1.46
N ALA A 209 2.84 13.87 -1.33
CA ALA A 209 3.48 14.14 -0.03
C ALA A 209 3.00 15.45 0.63
N ALA A 210 2.72 16.49 -0.17
CA ALA A 210 2.29 17.79 0.34
C ALA A 210 0.84 17.74 0.87
N ALA A 211 -0.07 17.15 0.10
CA ALA A 211 -1.45 16.94 0.52
C ALA A 211 -1.52 16.03 1.77
N ALA A 212 -0.70 14.97 1.79
CA ALA A 212 -0.67 14.03 2.91
C ALA A 212 -0.27 14.69 4.23
N LEU A 213 0.70 15.61 4.22
CA LEU A 213 1.09 16.35 5.41
C LEU A 213 -0.09 17.14 6.01
N LEU A 214 -0.85 17.83 5.16
CA LEU A 214 -2.01 18.64 5.58
C LEU A 214 -3.15 17.77 6.11
N ILE A 215 -3.47 16.69 5.38
CA ILE A 215 -4.55 15.76 5.76
C ILE A 215 -4.22 15.05 7.06
N LYS A 216 -3.03 14.43 7.19
CA LYS A 216 -2.62 13.71 8.41
C LYS A 216 -2.62 14.63 9.64
N ARG A 217 -2.17 15.88 9.48
CA ARG A 217 -2.23 16.88 10.56
C ARG A 217 -3.65 17.11 11.05
N ARG A 218 -4.64 17.15 10.15
CA ARG A 218 -6.05 17.34 10.53
C ARG A 218 -6.69 16.06 11.07
N MET A 219 -6.32 14.89 10.53
CA MET A 219 -6.78 13.60 11.05
C MET A 219 -6.31 13.31 12.50
N MET A 220 -5.24 13.95 12.98
CA MET A 220 -4.86 13.88 14.40
C MET A 220 -5.89 14.53 15.33
N PHE A 221 -6.69 15.47 14.84
CA PHE A 221 -7.63 16.28 15.63
C PHE A 221 -9.09 16.15 15.17
N SER A 222 -9.35 15.35 14.15
CA SER A 222 -10.66 15.17 13.51
C SER A 222 -10.71 13.76 12.97
N ILE A 223 -11.87 13.09 13.09
CA ILE A 223 -12.05 11.61 13.03
C ILE A 223 -11.75 10.92 14.38
N GLY A 224 -12.15 11.56 15.48
CA GLY A 224 -12.10 11.01 16.85
C GLY A 224 -13.49 10.68 17.41
N GLY A 225 -14.45 10.30 16.56
CA GLY A 225 -15.72 9.75 17.02
C GLY A 225 -15.59 8.25 17.21
N ASP A 226 -16.12 7.70 18.30
CA ASP A 226 -16.27 6.26 18.47
C ASP A 226 -16.91 5.67 17.19
N VAL A 227 -16.13 4.91 16.43
CA VAL A 227 -16.70 4.06 15.39
C VAL A 227 -17.59 3.05 16.13
N PRO A 228 -18.86 2.88 15.75
CA PRO A 228 -19.70 1.86 16.35
C PRO A 228 -19.00 0.51 16.20
N GLY A 229 -18.51 -0.03 17.31
CA GLY A 229 -17.75 -1.28 17.29
C GLY A 229 -18.59 -2.40 16.65
N GLY A 230 -17.97 -3.12 15.71
CA GLY A 230 -18.59 -4.29 15.07
C GLY A 230 -18.82 -4.16 13.57
N SER A 231 -18.31 -3.10 12.92
CA SER A 231 -18.30 -3.04 11.45
C SER A 231 -17.19 -3.96 10.89
N MET A 232 -17.39 -4.52 9.69
CA MET A 232 -16.34 -5.31 9.00
C MET A 232 -15.03 -4.51 8.84
N HIS A 233 -15.12 -3.20 8.72
CA HIS A 233 -13.98 -2.32 8.58
C HIS A 233 -13.25 -2.03 9.91
N ASP A 234 -13.92 -2.13 11.07
CA ASP A 234 -13.23 -2.20 12.36
C ASP A 234 -12.30 -3.40 12.42
N LEU A 235 -12.75 -4.53 11.86
CA LEU A 235 -11.93 -5.74 11.79
C LEU A 235 -10.77 -5.56 10.78
N ILE A 236 -11.04 -4.96 9.62
CA ILE A 236 -10.02 -4.74 8.57
C ILE A 236 -8.95 -3.72 9.00
N TYR A 237 -9.37 -2.58 9.55
CA TYR A 237 -8.51 -1.40 9.74
C TYR A 237 -8.25 -1.07 11.22
N GLY A 238 -8.98 -1.68 12.16
CA GLY A 238 -8.86 -1.46 13.60
C GLY A 238 -9.58 -0.20 14.09
N GLY A 239 -10.59 0.28 13.36
CA GLY A 239 -11.33 1.51 13.68
C GLY A 239 -10.53 2.80 13.54
N ASP A 240 -9.28 2.73 13.06
CA ASP A 240 -8.39 3.89 12.89
C ASP A 240 -8.33 4.32 11.42
N PHE A 241 -9.08 5.37 11.08
CA PHE A 241 -9.08 5.94 9.74
C PHE A 241 -7.71 6.50 9.31
N ARG A 242 -6.78 6.78 10.25
CA ARG A 242 -5.41 7.14 9.89
C ARG A 242 -4.66 5.93 9.36
N TYR A 243 -4.90 4.75 9.92
CA TYR A 243 -4.34 3.50 9.41
C TYR A 243 -4.87 3.20 8.00
N LEU A 244 -6.19 3.36 7.77
CA LEU A 244 -6.77 3.23 6.42
C LEU A 244 -6.13 4.22 5.44
N TYR A 245 -6.06 5.50 5.82
CA TYR A 245 -5.42 6.54 5.01
C TYR A 245 -3.96 6.18 4.67
N ASP A 246 -3.18 5.75 5.67
CA ASP A 246 -1.78 5.37 5.49
C ASP A 246 -1.65 4.18 4.53
N ILE A 247 -2.51 3.15 4.65
CA ILE A 247 -2.51 2.02 3.71
C ILE A 247 -2.79 2.50 2.29
N CYS A 248 -3.82 3.32 2.07
CA CYS A 248 -4.15 3.85 0.74
C CYS A 248 -3.02 4.71 0.17
N PHE A 249 -2.49 5.64 0.96
CA PHE A 249 -1.43 6.55 0.54
C PHE A 249 -0.14 5.81 0.20
N GLU A 250 0.34 4.94 1.09
CA GLU A 250 1.59 4.20 0.90
C GLU A 250 1.47 3.20 -0.26
N LEU A 251 0.32 2.52 -0.40
CA LEU A 251 0.05 1.65 -1.53
C LEU A 251 0.12 2.41 -2.85
N GLN A 252 -0.66 3.48 -3.01
CA GLN A 252 -0.69 4.23 -4.26
C GLN A 252 0.65 4.91 -4.57
N SER A 253 1.37 5.37 -3.55
CA SER A 253 2.75 5.89 -3.69
C SER A 253 3.71 4.82 -4.21
N SER A 254 3.64 3.61 -3.63
CA SER A 254 4.49 2.49 -4.04
C SER A 254 4.15 2.01 -5.45
N LEU A 255 2.87 1.89 -5.81
CA LEU A 255 2.44 1.49 -7.15
C LEU A 255 2.89 2.49 -8.23
N ARG A 256 2.88 3.80 -7.93
CA ARG A 256 3.46 4.83 -8.81
C ARG A 256 4.97 4.63 -8.97
N THR A 257 5.68 4.36 -7.87
CA THR A 257 7.13 4.12 -7.87
C THR A 257 7.51 2.86 -8.66
N LEU A 258 6.70 1.82 -8.56
CA LEU A 258 6.83 0.56 -9.31
C LEU A 258 6.40 0.68 -10.79
N ALA A 259 6.02 1.89 -11.21
CA ALA A 259 5.51 2.21 -12.54
C ALA A 259 4.41 1.23 -12.97
N LEU A 260 3.43 0.97 -12.08
CA LEU A 260 2.26 0.20 -12.45
C LEU A 260 1.50 0.95 -13.56
N ALA A 261 1.39 0.32 -14.72
CA ALA A 261 0.69 0.86 -15.87
C ALA A 261 -0.65 0.14 -16.02
N ILE A 262 -1.74 0.91 -16.04
CA ILE A 262 -3.09 0.36 -16.23
C ILE A 262 -3.38 0.28 -17.73
N VAL A 263 -2.90 -0.77 -18.39
CA VAL A 263 -2.97 -0.92 -19.85
C VAL A 263 -4.17 -1.75 -20.31
N ALA A 264 -4.74 -2.57 -19.43
CA ALA A 264 -5.86 -3.43 -19.81
C ALA A 264 -7.13 -2.61 -20.10
N ALA A 265 -7.79 -2.98 -21.21
CA ALA A 265 -9.13 -2.53 -21.55
C ALA A 265 -10.17 -3.06 -20.54
N PRO A 266 -11.34 -2.41 -20.39
CA PRO A 266 -12.43 -2.95 -19.60
C PRO A 266 -12.74 -4.40 -20.00
N PHE A 267 -12.85 -5.26 -18.99
CA PHE A 267 -13.06 -6.69 -19.18
C PHE A 267 -14.47 -7.09 -18.72
N ASN A 268 -15.19 -7.81 -19.57
CA ASN A 268 -16.51 -8.34 -19.24
C ASN A 268 -16.40 -9.86 -18.97
N PRO A 269 -16.61 -10.32 -17.73
CA PRO A 269 -16.51 -11.74 -17.39
C PRO A 269 -17.72 -12.58 -17.82
N ALA A 270 -18.81 -11.97 -18.34
CA ALA A 270 -20.04 -12.69 -18.66
C ALA A 270 -19.84 -13.86 -19.65
N GLY A 271 -18.92 -13.71 -20.62
CA GLY A 271 -18.58 -14.78 -21.58
C GLY A 271 -17.84 -15.98 -20.96
N PHE A 272 -17.44 -15.88 -19.69
CA PHE A 272 -16.72 -16.91 -18.95
C PHE A 272 -17.59 -17.57 -17.87
N ALA A 273 -18.88 -17.20 -17.77
CA ALA A 273 -19.77 -17.68 -16.71
C ALA A 273 -19.88 -19.21 -16.65
N SER A 274 -19.78 -19.91 -17.78
CA SER A 274 -19.81 -21.38 -17.83
C SER A 274 -18.60 -22.05 -17.17
N LEU A 275 -17.50 -21.32 -16.94
CA LEU A 275 -16.30 -21.83 -16.29
C LEU A 275 -16.39 -21.79 -14.77
N VAL A 276 -17.32 -21.01 -14.22
CA VAL A 276 -17.52 -20.83 -12.79
C VAL A 276 -18.77 -21.60 -12.41
N GLY A 277 -18.59 -22.71 -11.70
CA GLY A 277 -19.71 -23.52 -11.22
C GLY A 277 -20.65 -22.70 -10.32
N GLY A 278 -21.94 -23.04 -10.32
CA GLY A 278 -22.93 -22.44 -9.42
C GLY A 278 -22.88 -22.97 -7.98
N ASP A 279 -22.07 -24.01 -7.73
CA ASP A 279 -21.86 -24.60 -6.42
C ASP A 279 -20.73 -23.87 -5.68
N ASN A 280 -21.02 -23.33 -4.49
CA ASN A 280 -20.04 -22.60 -3.70
C ASN A 280 -18.92 -23.50 -3.13
N ALA A 281 -19.11 -24.82 -3.10
CA ALA A 281 -18.07 -25.79 -2.76
C ALA A 281 -17.28 -26.26 -3.99
N GLY A 282 -17.61 -25.78 -5.19
CA GLY A 282 -17.01 -26.25 -6.43
C GLY A 282 -15.59 -25.70 -6.68
N ALA A 283 -14.79 -26.46 -7.42
CA ALA A 283 -13.48 -26.03 -7.92
C ALA A 283 -13.59 -24.78 -8.80
N PHE A 284 -12.62 -23.86 -8.67
CA PHE A 284 -12.57 -22.61 -9.43
C PHE A 284 -13.82 -21.74 -9.24
N THR A 285 -14.29 -21.61 -8.00
CA THR A 285 -15.40 -20.71 -7.61
C THR A 285 -15.00 -19.66 -6.57
N GLY A 286 -13.75 -19.68 -6.13
CA GLY A 286 -13.16 -18.67 -5.26
C GLY A 286 -13.01 -17.29 -5.90
N SER A 287 -12.39 -16.37 -5.17
CA SER A 287 -12.16 -14.97 -5.52
C SER A 287 -11.40 -14.79 -6.84
N GLY A 288 -10.49 -15.71 -7.18
CA GLY A 288 -9.81 -15.76 -8.47
C GLY A 288 -10.77 -15.90 -9.65
N ALA A 289 -11.79 -16.76 -9.52
CA ALA A 289 -12.75 -17.01 -10.59
C ALA A 289 -13.88 -15.97 -10.62
N THR A 290 -14.35 -15.50 -9.46
CA THR A 290 -15.56 -14.67 -9.34
C THR A 290 -15.27 -13.17 -9.22
N GLY A 291 -14.08 -12.79 -8.74
CA GLY A 291 -13.75 -11.41 -8.34
C GLY A 291 -14.41 -10.96 -7.04
N ILE A 292 -15.22 -11.83 -6.40
CA ILE A 292 -15.86 -11.53 -5.11
C ILE A 292 -14.79 -11.65 -4.03
N ASN A 293 -14.53 -10.53 -3.34
CA ASN A 293 -13.53 -10.47 -2.30
C ASN A 293 -13.88 -11.45 -1.15
N PRO A 294 -12.92 -12.18 -0.55
CA PRO A 294 -13.18 -13.01 0.63
C PRO A 294 -13.84 -12.25 1.78
N THR A 295 -13.58 -10.95 1.94
CA THR A 295 -14.25 -10.10 2.95
C THR A 295 -15.76 -9.99 2.76
N LYS A 296 -16.28 -10.22 1.55
CA LYS A 296 -17.71 -10.16 1.22
C LYS A 296 -18.40 -11.52 1.30
N ARG A 297 -17.72 -12.52 1.88
CA ARG A 297 -18.23 -13.87 2.08
C ARG A 297 -18.27 -14.19 3.56
N GLU A 298 -19.20 -15.04 3.94
CA GLU A 298 -19.44 -15.43 5.34
C GLU A 298 -19.69 -16.93 5.39
N VAL A 299 -19.21 -17.59 6.45
CA VAL A 299 -19.63 -18.95 6.77
C VAL A 299 -21.03 -18.88 7.36
N SER A 300 -21.94 -19.73 6.87
CA SER A 300 -23.26 -19.86 7.48
C SER A 300 -23.12 -20.16 8.98
N THR A 301 -23.85 -19.44 9.84
CA THR A 301 -23.83 -19.65 11.29
C THR A 301 -24.10 -21.10 11.67
N TRP A 302 -24.98 -21.78 10.92
CA TRP A 302 -25.25 -23.20 11.14
C TRP A 302 -24.09 -24.09 10.74
N ASP A 303 -23.48 -23.84 9.58
CA ASP A 303 -22.35 -24.64 9.10
C ASP A 303 -21.14 -24.47 10.02
N GLY A 304 -20.88 -23.25 10.51
CA GLY A 304 -19.85 -22.97 11.50
C GLY A 304 -20.03 -23.79 12.79
N LEU A 305 -21.26 -23.89 13.30
CA LEU A 305 -21.57 -24.72 14.47
C LEU A 305 -21.37 -26.22 14.19
N VAL A 306 -21.82 -26.69 13.02
CA VAL A 306 -21.65 -28.10 12.62
C VAL A 306 -20.17 -28.44 12.50
N MET A 307 -19.37 -27.63 11.80
CA MET A 307 -17.93 -27.83 11.66
C MET A 307 -17.22 -27.81 13.03
N PHE A 308 -17.63 -26.94 13.95
CA PHE A 308 -17.09 -26.94 15.32
C PHE A 308 -17.37 -28.26 16.05
N ASN A 309 -18.58 -28.81 15.91
CA ASN A 309 -18.95 -30.10 16.49
C ASN A 309 -18.21 -31.27 15.82
N GLU A 310 -18.10 -31.27 14.49
CA GLU A 310 -17.32 -32.26 13.72
C GLU A 310 -15.85 -32.28 14.16
N LYS A 311 -15.25 -31.10 14.40
CA LYS A 311 -13.86 -30.96 14.86
C LYS A 311 -13.64 -31.44 16.29
N LYS A 312 -14.63 -31.26 17.17
CA LYS A 312 -14.56 -31.69 18.58
C LYS A 312 -14.82 -33.17 18.80
N ASN A 313 -15.53 -33.83 17.88
CA ASN A 313 -15.86 -35.24 18.02
C ASN A 313 -14.87 -36.11 17.22
N PRO A 314 -13.87 -36.74 17.86
CA PRO A 314 -12.90 -37.60 17.16
C PRO A 314 -13.54 -38.87 16.56
N PHE A 315 -14.79 -39.19 16.92
CA PHE A 315 -15.59 -40.28 16.35
C PHE A 315 -16.59 -39.79 15.30
N SER A 316 -16.50 -38.53 14.83
CA SER A 316 -17.34 -38.05 13.73
C SER A 316 -16.91 -38.72 12.43
N PHE A 317 -17.67 -39.72 12.00
CA PHE A 317 -17.49 -40.41 10.72
C PHE A 317 -18.11 -39.64 9.54
N ASN A 318 -19.00 -38.69 9.82
CA ASN A 318 -19.55 -37.79 8.82
C ASN A 318 -18.92 -36.39 9.00
N LYS A 319 -18.10 -35.98 8.04
CA LYS A 319 -17.49 -34.65 7.95
C LYS A 319 -18.06 -33.86 6.76
N SER A 320 -19.31 -34.12 6.41
CA SER A 320 -19.92 -33.59 5.19
C SER A 320 -19.84 -32.08 5.09
N THR A 321 -19.98 -31.36 6.21
CA THR A 321 -19.92 -29.89 6.20
C THR A 321 -18.48 -29.41 6.12
N SER A 322 -17.55 -29.96 6.93
CA SER A 322 -16.13 -29.59 6.81
C SER A 322 -15.58 -29.78 5.39
N ILE A 323 -16.01 -30.84 4.70
CA ILE A 323 -15.63 -31.13 3.30
C ILE A 323 -16.12 -30.03 2.34
N GLN A 324 -17.31 -29.45 2.56
CA GLN A 324 -17.85 -28.37 1.72
C GLN A 324 -17.07 -27.05 1.82
N TYR A 325 -16.23 -26.90 2.84
CA TYR A 325 -15.38 -25.71 3.06
C TYR A 325 -13.88 -26.04 2.90
N SER A 326 -13.53 -27.22 2.39
CA SER A 326 -12.14 -27.64 2.14
C SER A 326 -11.79 -27.54 0.65
N ASN A 327 -10.51 -27.67 0.32
CA ASN A 327 -9.99 -27.67 -1.04
C ASN A 327 -10.79 -28.64 -1.96
N PRO A 328 -11.53 -28.17 -2.97
CA PRO A 328 -12.45 -28.99 -3.76
C PRO A 328 -11.82 -30.11 -4.60
N VAL A 329 -10.53 -29.99 -4.95
CA VAL A 329 -9.81 -30.96 -5.78
C VAL A 329 -8.87 -31.82 -4.93
N SER A 330 -8.01 -31.22 -4.10
CA SER A 330 -7.02 -31.96 -3.32
C SER A 330 -7.60 -32.67 -2.09
N GLU A 331 -8.68 -32.15 -1.52
CA GLU A 331 -9.35 -32.73 -0.33
C GLU A 331 -10.79 -33.15 -0.60
N GLY A 332 -11.42 -32.61 -1.65
CA GLY A 332 -12.81 -32.83 -2.01
C GLY A 332 -13.11 -34.20 -2.62
N PRO A 333 -14.36 -34.69 -2.50
CA PRO A 333 -14.75 -36.02 -2.94
C PRO A 333 -14.90 -36.13 -4.47
N THR A 334 -15.10 -35.01 -5.17
CA THR A 334 -15.34 -34.99 -6.62
C THR A 334 -14.17 -35.55 -7.42
N TYR A 335 -12.94 -35.22 -6.99
CA TYR A 335 -11.71 -35.68 -7.63
C TYR A 335 -10.89 -36.61 -6.74
N ASN A 336 -11.30 -36.82 -5.47
CA ASN A 336 -10.65 -37.71 -4.51
C ASN A 336 -9.14 -37.46 -4.40
N GLY A 337 -8.73 -36.19 -4.41
CA GLY A 337 -7.33 -35.76 -4.38
C GLY A 337 -6.58 -35.82 -5.72
N ASP A 338 -7.19 -36.30 -6.80
CA ASP A 338 -6.54 -36.41 -8.12
C ASP A 338 -6.62 -35.09 -8.91
N LEU A 339 -5.57 -34.28 -8.76
CA LEU A 339 -5.37 -33.02 -9.48
C LEU A 339 -5.41 -33.20 -11.02
N PHE A 340 -4.99 -34.35 -11.54
CA PHE A 340 -4.96 -34.59 -12.99
C PHE A 340 -6.29 -35.08 -13.53
N ALA A 341 -7.11 -35.75 -12.70
CA ALA A 341 -8.51 -36.01 -13.02
C ALA A 341 -9.26 -34.69 -13.24
N TYR A 342 -9.02 -33.68 -12.40
CA TYR A 342 -9.54 -32.32 -12.62
C TYR A 342 -9.07 -31.74 -13.95
N LEU A 343 -7.75 -31.71 -14.21
CA LEU A 343 -7.22 -31.14 -15.46
C LEU A 343 -7.78 -31.82 -16.71
N LYS A 344 -8.04 -33.13 -16.64
CA LYS A 344 -8.64 -33.92 -17.72
C LYS A 344 -10.13 -33.58 -17.88
N ALA A 345 -10.87 -33.48 -16.79
CA ALA A 345 -12.30 -33.17 -16.79
C ALA A 345 -12.59 -31.76 -17.32
N THR A 346 -11.79 -30.76 -16.94
CA THR A 346 -11.92 -29.38 -17.43
C THR A 346 -11.57 -29.26 -18.92
N GLY A 347 -10.59 -30.03 -19.41
CA GLY A 347 -10.12 -29.93 -20.79
C GLY A 347 -9.28 -28.68 -21.06
N THR A 348 -8.48 -28.72 -22.14
CA THR A 348 -7.46 -27.69 -22.41
C THR A 348 -8.04 -26.30 -22.69
N VAL A 349 -9.12 -26.22 -23.48
CA VAL A 349 -9.72 -24.94 -23.89
C VAL A 349 -10.27 -24.20 -22.67
N ASP A 350 -11.03 -24.87 -21.82
CA ASP A 350 -11.60 -24.22 -20.65
C ASP A 350 -10.53 -23.89 -19.61
N ARG A 351 -9.49 -24.73 -19.47
CA ARG A 351 -8.30 -24.41 -18.67
C ARG A 351 -7.58 -23.13 -19.12
N GLU A 352 -7.44 -22.91 -20.42
CA GLU A 352 -6.87 -21.68 -20.98
C GLU A 352 -7.78 -20.48 -20.72
N LYS A 353 -9.10 -20.64 -20.87
CA LYS A 353 -10.07 -19.59 -20.54
C LYS A 353 -10.13 -19.28 -19.04
N GLN A 354 -9.90 -20.26 -18.16
CA GLN A 354 -9.75 -20.02 -16.72
C GLN A 354 -8.54 -19.12 -16.45
N ALA A 355 -7.40 -19.38 -17.11
CA ALA A 355 -6.22 -18.53 -17.02
C ALA A 355 -6.52 -17.11 -17.51
N GLU A 356 -7.20 -16.97 -18.65
CA GLU A 356 -7.63 -15.68 -19.20
C GLU A 356 -8.56 -14.92 -18.23
N LEU A 357 -9.60 -15.59 -17.73
CA LEU A 357 -10.55 -15.02 -16.76
C LEU A 357 -9.83 -14.50 -15.52
N LEU A 358 -8.93 -15.30 -14.96
CA LEU A 358 -8.16 -14.95 -13.77
C LEU A 358 -7.38 -13.66 -13.99
N VAL A 359 -6.62 -13.55 -15.08
CA VAL A 359 -5.66 -12.44 -15.26
C VAL A 359 -6.31 -11.16 -15.79
N ARG A 360 -7.38 -11.27 -16.58
CA ARG A 360 -8.05 -10.11 -17.19
C ARG A 360 -9.02 -9.40 -16.26
N ARG A 361 -9.48 -10.06 -15.20
CA ARG A 361 -10.32 -9.44 -14.17
C ARG A 361 -9.61 -8.25 -13.52
N PRO A 362 -10.36 -7.16 -13.23
CA PRO A 362 -9.90 -6.15 -12.28
C PRO A 362 -9.56 -6.79 -10.95
N ILE A 363 -8.59 -6.20 -10.24
CA ILE A 363 -8.29 -6.63 -8.87
C ILE A 363 -9.52 -6.47 -7.96
N SER A 364 -9.68 -7.41 -7.04
CA SER A 364 -10.54 -7.30 -5.87
C SER A 364 -9.73 -6.67 -4.73
N SER A 365 -9.83 -5.34 -4.60
CA SER A 365 -9.08 -4.58 -3.59
C SER A 365 -9.96 -4.30 -2.38
N ILE A 366 -9.38 -4.37 -1.18
CA ILE A 366 -10.05 -3.90 0.05
C ILE A 366 -10.04 -2.37 0.16
N VAL A 367 -9.22 -1.67 -0.65
CA VAL A 367 -9.11 -0.21 -0.72
C VAL A 367 -9.42 0.30 -2.13
N ALA A 368 -10.53 -0.19 -2.70
CA ALA A 368 -10.87 0.02 -4.10
C ALA A 368 -11.07 1.49 -4.48
N ASP A 369 -11.59 2.33 -3.56
CA ASP A 369 -11.84 3.75 -3.80
C ASP A 369 -10.53 4.59 -3.78
N SER A 370 -9.39 3.98 -3.40
CA SER A 370 -8.08 4.61 -3.55
C SER A 370 -7.60 4.67 -5.01
N TYR A 371 -8.24 3.91 -5.90
CA TYR A 371 -7.90 3.85 -7.31
C TYR A 371 -8.85 4.72 -8.14
N ALA A 372 -8.30 5.55 -9.03
CA ALA A 372 -9.12 6.22 -10.05
C ALA A 372 -9.78 5.22 -11.02
N ARG A 373 -9.11 4.09 -11.27
CA ARG A 373 -9.59 2.92 -12.00
C ARG A 373 -8.83 1.71 -11.52
N LEU A 374 -9.53 0.62 -11.21
CA LEU A 374 -8.88 -0.62 -10.78
C LEU A 374 -8.06 -1.23 -11.92
N PRO A 375 -6.79 -1.62 -11.67
CA PRO A 375 -5.99 -2.36 -12.64
C PRO A 375 -6.50 -3.78 -12.82
N SER A 376 -6.19 -4.40 -13.97
CA SER A 376 -6.33 -5.84 -14.10
C SER A 376 -5.31 -6.56 -13.23
N ARG A 377 -5.59 -7.81 -12.84
CA ARG A 377 -4.61 -8.66 -12.17
C ARG A 377 -3.34 -8.83 -13.00
N ALA A 378 -3.47 -8.91 -14.34
CA ALA A 378 -2.33 -8.94 -15.25
C ALA A 378 -1.44 -7.69 -15.13
N ASP A 379 -2.02 -6.49 -14.97
CA ASP A 379 -1.24 -5.25 -14.80
C ASP A 379 -0.43 -5.29 -13.50
N VAL A 380 -1.05 -5.74 -12.41
CA VAL A 380 -0.38 -5.91 -11.11
C VAL A 380 0.70 -7.00 -11.18
N MET A 381 0.40 -8.16 -11.78
CA MET A 381 1.36 -9.25 -11.96
C MET A 381 2.57 -8.80 -12.78
N ARG A 382 2.40 -7.96 -13.82
CA ARG A 382 3.53 -7.38 -14.57
C ARG A 382 4.39 -6.46 -13.69
N ALA A 383 3.77 -5.64 -12.84
CA ALA A 383 4.52 -4.78 -11.92
C ALA A 383 5.29 -5.61 -10.87
N ALA A 384 4.63 -6.59 -10.26
CA ALA A 384 5.24 -7.50 -9.29
C ALA A 384 6.37 -8.34 -9.92
N ALA A 385 6.18 -8.82 -11.15
CA ALA A 385 7.18 -9.57 -11.90
C ALA A 385 8.46 -8.77 -12.13
N ARG A 386 8.34 -7.49 -12.54
CA ARG A 386 9.49 -6.59 -12.69
C ARG A 386 10.22 -6.35 -11.37
N ALA A 387 9.48 -6.18 -10.27
CA ALA A 387 10.07 -5.97 -8.95
C ALA A 387 10.90 -7.15 -8.45
N HIS A 388 10.57 -8.38 -8.91
CA HIS A 388 11.12 -9.63 -8.37
C HIS A 388 11.93 -10.46 -9.37
N ASN A 389 12.33 -9.89 -10.51
CA ASN A 389 13.04 -10.62 -11.58
C ASN A 389 12.30 -11.91 -11.99
N LEU A 390 10.99 -11.79 -12.22
CA LEU A 390 10.12 -12.88 -12.68
C LEU A 390 9.48 -12.51 -14.02
N HIS A 391 8.93 -13.51 -14.69
CA HIS A 391 7.95 -13.36 -15.76
C HIS A 391 6.54 -13.43 -15.14
N PRO A 392 5.57 -12.56 -15.50
CA PRO A 392 4.25 -12.56 -14.87
C PRO A 392 3.52 -13.92 -14.97
N GLY A 393 3.84 -14.71 -16.00
CA GLY A 393 3.30 -16.06 -16.17
C GLY A 393 3.57 -17.03 -15.02
N ILE A 394 4.69 -16.94 -14.28
CA ILE A 394 4.91 -17.84 -13.13
C ILE A 394 4.03 -17.47 -11.95
N ILE A 395 3.81 -16.16 -11.74
CA ILE A 395 2.93 -15.65 -10.68
C ILE A 395 1.49 -16.09 -10.98
N ALA A 396 1.06 -15.89 -12.22
CA ALA A 396 -0.25 -16.33 -12.68
C ALA A 396 -0.43 -17.84 -12.61
N ALA A 397 0.61 -18.64 -12.87
CA ALA A 397 0.54 -20.10 -12.81
C ALA A 397 0.36 -20.63 -11.39
N ILE A 398 1.11 -20.08 -10.42
CA ILE A 398 0.95 -20.41 -8.99
C ILE A 398 -0.47 -20.04 -8.56
N ILE A 399 -0.89 -18.78 -8.78
CA ILE A 399 -2.23 -18.33 -8.41
C ILE A 399 -3.31 -19.16 -9.11
N LEU A 400 -3.15 -19.52 -10.40
CA LEU A 400 -4.14 -20.33 -11.11
C LEU A 400 -4.26 -21.74 -10.54
N ALA A 401 -3.14 -22.36 -10.14
CA ALA A 401 -3.16 -23.66 -9.48
C ALA A 401 -3.92 -23.58 -8.14
N GLU A 402 -3.58 -22.60 -7.29
CA GLU A 402 -4.30 -22.37 -6.04
C GLU A 402 -5.80 -22.11 -6.28
N GLN A 403 -6.13 -21.25 -7.25
CA GLN A 403 -7.52 -20.89 -7.51
C GLN A 403 -8.35 -21.99 -8.19
N ARG A 404 -7.72 -22.96 -8.87
CA ARG A 404 -8.41 -24.15 -9.39
C ARG A 404 -8.83 -25.08 -8.27
N ASP A 405 -8.03 -25.15 -7.21
CA ASP A 405 -8.32 -25.90 -6.00
C ASP A 405 -8.92 -25.01 -4.89
N GLN A 406 -9.56 -23.89 -5.26
CA GLN A 406 -10.23 -23.00 -4.31
C GLN A 406 -11.73 -22.94 -4.60
N SER A 407 -12.52 -22.97 -3.52
CA SER A 407 -13.96 -22.75 -3.57
C SER A 407 -14.40 -21.41 -2.95
N ALA A 408 -15.62 -21.00 -3.27
CA ALA A 408 -16.28 -19.85 -2.66
C ALA A 408 -16.46 -20.02 -1.14
N ASN A 409 -16.79 -21.23 -0.69
CA ASN A 409 -16.92 -21.57 0.73
C ASN A 409 -15.57 -21.50 1.45
N GLU A 410 -14.53 -22.03 0.82
CA GLU A 410 -13.19 -22.03 1.39
C GLU A 410 -12.66 -20.61 1.63
N ASP A 411 -12.83 -19.68 0.66
CA ASP A 411 -12.51 -18.26 0.87
C ASP A 411 -13.15 -17.69 2.15
N ALA A 412 -14.43 -18.02 2.38
CA ALA A 412 -15.18 -17.55 3.55
C ALA A 412 -14.61 -18.15 4.83
N LYS A 413 -14.44 -19.48 4.87
CA LYS A 413 -13.88 -20.20 6.02
C LYS A 413 -12.48 -19.71 6.35
N ASP A 414 -11.62 -19.53 5.37
CA ASP A 414 -10.22 -19.18 5.61
C ASP A 414 -10.07 -17.79 6.21
N LEU A 415 -10.74 -16.79 5.65
CA LEU A 415 -10.66 -15.43 6.19
C LEU A 415 -11.36 -15.35 7.55
N GLU A 416 -12.54 -15.95 7.72
CA GLU A 416 -13.26 -15.94 8.99
C GLU A 416 -12.43 -16.63 10.10
N ALA A 417 -11.81 -17.77 9.81
CA ALA A 417 -10.96 -18.49 10.76
C ALA A 417 -9.69 -17.71 11.15
N ALA A 418 -9.04 -17.02 10.20
CA ALA A 418 -7.86 -16.18 10.46
C ALA A 418 -8.19 -14.90 11.25
N THR A 419 -9.39 -14.38 11.07
CA THR A 419 -9.83 -13.12 11.70
C THR A 419 -10.61 -13.35 13.00
N SER A 420 -10.98 -14.60 13.29
CA SER A 420 -11.56 -15.02 14.56
C SER A 420 -10.65 -14.79 15.77
N VAL A 421 -11.22 -14.93 16.97
CA VAL A 421 -10.49 -14.84 18.25
C VAL A 421 -9.32 -15.83 18.32
N THR A 422 -9.40 -16.98 17.64
CA THR A 422 -8.33 -17.98 17.64
C THR A 422 -7.21 -17.70 16.64
N GLN A 423 -7.39 -16.75 15.72
CA GLN A 423 -6.39 -16.34 14.72
C GLN A 423 -5.73 -17.53 14.03
N THR A 424 -6.56 -18.39 13.43
CA THR A 424 -6.08 -19.63 12.80
C THR A 424 -5.17 -19.29 11.62
N GLU A 425 -4.03 -19.96 11.51
CA GLU A 425 -3.10 -19.77 10.38
C GLU A 425 -3.61 -20.50 9.12
N THR A 426 -4.67 -19.96 8.52
CA THR A 426 -5.20 -20.37 7.22
C THR A 426 -4.46 -19.65 6.09
N SER A 427 -4.51 -20.24 4.90
CA SER A 427 -4.01 -19.64 3.67
C SER A 427 -5.08 -18.73 3.08
N ILE A 428 -4.72 -17.55 2.58
CA ILE A 428 -5.69 -16.51 2.22
C ILE A 428 -5.42 -15.97 0.82
N GLY A 429 -6.52 -15.72 0.09
CA GLY A 429 -6.56 -14.95 -1.16
C GLY A 429 -5.96 -15.68 -2.35
N LEU A 430 -5.65 -14.92 -3.40
CA LEU A 430 -5.28 -15.45 -4.72
C LEU A 430 -4.19 -16.53 -4.68
N GLY A 431 -3.09 -16.28 -3.99
CA GLY A 431 -1.94 -17.17 -3.88
C GLY A 431 -1.93 -18.02 -2.62
N GLN A 432 -3.04 -18.11 -1.86
CA GLN A 432 -3.14 -18.97 -0.67
C GLN A 432 -1.97 -18.77 0.32
N ILE A 433 -1.77 -17.52 0.74
CA ILE A 433 -0.64 -17.15 1.61
C ILE A 433 -1.09 -17.16 3.06
N VAL A 434 -0.28 -17.77 3.92
CA VAL A 434 -0.51 -17.78 5.37
C VAL A 434 -0.04 -16.47 6.01
N PRO A 435 -0.81 -15.81 6.91
CA PRO A 435 -0.41 -14.58 7.58
C PRO A 435 0.95 -14.65 8.28
N MET A 436 1.28 -15.75 8.96
CA MET A 436 2.61 -15.96 9.54
C MET A 436 3.71 -15.94 8.48
N THR A 437 3.51 -16.59 7.34
CA THR A 437 4.48 -16.60 6.22
C THR A 437 4.69 -15.20 5.67
N ALA A 438 3.60 -14.43 5.50
CA ALA A 438 3.65 -13.04 5.05
C ALA A 438 4.48 -12.16 5.98
N ARG A 439 4.26 -12.27 7.29
CA ARG A 439 4.98 -11.48 8.30
C ARG A 439 6.44 -11.92 8.45
N ARG A 440 6.71 -13.22 8.47
CA ARG A 440 8.08 -13.76 8.63
C ARG A 440 9.00 -13.42 7.46
N ASN A 441 8.47 -13.41 6.25
CA ASN A 441 9.23 -13.16 5.02
C ASN A 441 9.09 -11.72 4.50
N ASP A 442 8.44 -10.86 5.28
CA ASP A 442 8.23 -9.45 4.95
C ASP A 442 7.60 -9.26 3.56
N LEU A 443 6.51 -9.99 3.30
CA LEU A 443 5.97 -10.13 1.94
C LEU A 443 5.30 -8.86 1.38
N PHE A 444 5.03 -7.86 2.23
CA PHE A 444 4.47 -6.56 1.81
C PHE A 444 5.51 -5.46 1.61
N ALA A 445 6.81 -5.81 1.64
CA ALA A 445 7.90 -4.83 1.63
C ALA A 445 7.93 -3.91 0.42
N ASP A 446 7.37 -4.35 -0.71
CA ASP A 446 7.35 -3.56 -1.95
C ASP A 446 6.22 -2.52 -1.97
N LEU A 447 5.19 -2.71 -1.13
CA LEU A 447 3.97 -1.88 -1.12
C LEU A 447 3.84 -0.99 0.11
N LEU A 448 4.42 -1.41 1.24
CA LEU A 448 4.29 -0.69 2.52
C LEU A 448 5.65 -0.41 3.16
N PRO A 449 5.84 0.77 3.79
CA PRO A 449 7.06 1.08 4.51
C PRO A 449 7.21 0.22 5.78
N SER A 450 8.46 0.05 6.23
CA SER A 450 8.78 -0.80 7.38
C SER A 450 8.04 -0.42 8.67
N GLY A 451 7.82 0.88 8.90
CA GLY A 451 7.07 1.35 10.07
C GLY A 451 5.65 0.79 10.12
N LEU A 452 4.94 0.86 8.99
CA LEU A 452 3.56 0.37 8.88
C LEU A 452 3.52 -1.16 8.95
N ARG A 453 4.44 -1.85 8.27
CA ARG A 453 4.53 -3.31 8.30
C ARG A 453 4.78 -3.88 9.70
N LYS A 454 5.63 -3.22 10.50
CA LYS A 454 5.89 -3.61 11.89
C LYS A 454 4.67 -3.49 12.80
N SER A 455 3.70 -2.67 12.43
CA SER A 455 2.44 -2.51 13.17
C SER A 455 1.36 -3.53 12.80
N LEU A 456 1.59 -4.35 11.76
CA LEU A 456 0.61 -5.33 11.29
C LEU A 456 0.43 -6.47 12.30
N THR A 457 -0.79 -6.60 12.81
CA THR A 457 -1.24 -7.77 13.56
C THR A 457 -1.50 -8.95 12.62
N HIS A 458 -1.76 -10.13 13.18
CA HIS A 458 -2.20 -11.29 12.39
C HIS A 458 -3.46 -10.95 11.58
N THR A 459 -4.51 -10.44 12.23
CA THR A 459 -5.78 -10.05 11.60
C THR A 459 -5.60 -9.01 10.48
N LYS A 460 -4.83 -7.95 10.72
CA LYS A 460 -4.53 -6.94 9.68
C LYS A 460 -3.79 -7.54 8.49
N THR A 461 -2.88 -8.47 8.75
CA THR A 461 -2.16 -9.20 7.68
C THR A 461 -3.12 -10.07 6.88
N ALA A 462 -4.02 -10.80 7.54
CA ALA A 462 -5.02 -11.64 6.89
C ALA A 462 -5.92 -10.83 5.95
N TYR A 463 -6.38 -9.65 6.38
CA TYR A 463 -7.16 -8.77 5.51
C TYR A 463 -6.37 -8.20 4.33
N LEU A 464 -5.11 -7.79 4.54
CA LEU A 464 -4.25 -7.40 3.41
C LEU A 464 -4.08 -8.54 2.41
N LEU A 465 -3.96 -9.79 2.86
CA LEU A 465 -3.88 -10.96 1.97
C LEU A 465 -5.20 -11.23 1.22
N ALA A 466 -6.34 -10.75 1.70
CA ALA A 466 -7.61 -10.81 0.97
C ALA A 466 -7.70 -9.74 -0.15
N SER A 467 -6.76 -8.80 -0.23
CA SER A 467 -6.66 -7.82 -1.32
C SER A 467 -5.73 -8.32 -2.41
N ASP A 468 -6.22 -8.40 -3.64
CA ASP A 468 -5.52 -9.04 -4.76
C ASP A 468 -4.12 -8.45 -5.00
N GLU A 469 -3.95 -7.13 -4.93
CA GLU A 469 -2.67 -6.48 -5.19
C GLU A 469 -1.61 -6.81 -4.13
N PHE A 470 -1.99 -6.85 -2.87
CA PHE A 470 -1.11 -7.24 -1.77
C PHE A 470 -0.76 -8.72 -1.88
N ASN A 471 -1.75 -9.56 -2.23
CA ASN A 471 -1.55 -10.98 -2.40
C ASN A 471 -0.64 -11.31 -3.60
N ILE A 472 -0.85 -10.67 -4.75
CA ILE A 472 -0.02 -10.84 -5.96
C ILE A 472 1.44 -10.44 -5.69
N PHE A 473 1.69 -9.31 -5.05
CA PHE A 473 3.05 -8.89 -4.68
C PHE A 473 3.67 -9.84 -3.66
N ALA A 474 2.91 -10.28 -2.66
CA ALA A 474 3.37 -11.25 -1.69
C ALA A 474 3.73 -12.60 -2.34
N CYS A 475 2.92 -13.07 -3.28
CA CYS A 475 3.17 -14.28 -4.07
C CYS A 475 4.44 -14.13 -4.91
N ALA A 476 4.59 -13.03 -5.64
CA ALA A 476 5.78 -12.77 -6.46
C ALA A 476 7.06 -12.73 -5.61
N ARG A 477 7.02 -12.03 -4.48
CA ARG A 477 8.13 -11.94 -3.54
C ARG A 477 8.47 -13.31 -2.96
N TYR A 478 7.49 -14.11 -2.57
CA TYR A 478 7.73 -15.43 -2.02
C TYR A 478 8.27 -16.42 -3.06
N ILE A 479 7.76 -16.40 -4.30
CA ILE A 479 8.34 -17.14 -5.44
C ILE A 479 9.83 -16.82 -5.57
N ARG A 480 10.19 -15.54 -5.52
CA ARG A 480 11.58 -15.10 -5.63
C ARG A 480 12.43 -15.58 -4.45
N ILE A 481 11.92 -15.51 -3.22
CA ILE A 481 12.59 -16.03 -2.03
C ILE A 481 12.87 -17.54 -2.17
N VAL A 482 11.87 -18.34 -2.55
CA VAL A 482 12.02 -19.79 -2.72
C VAL A 482 13.02 -20.09 -3.84
N ALA A 483 12.94 -19.41 -4.98
CA ALA A 483 13.90 -19.58 -6.07
C ALA A 483 15.34 -19.20 -5.66
N ASP A 484 15.50 -18.14 -4.84
CA ASP A 484 16.82 -17.71 -4.32
C ASP A 484 17.40 -18.66 -3.29
N MET A 485 16.57 -19.39 -2.55
CA MET A 485 17.04 -20.51 -1.73
C MET A 485 17.50 -21.66 -2.64
N GLY A 486 16.72 -21.98 -3.67
CA GLY A 486 16.99 -23.10 -4.58
C GLY A 486 18.30 -22.98 -5.32
N LYS A 487 18.64 -21.80 -5.83
CA LYS A 487 19.91 -21.57 -6.54
C LYS A 487 21.15 -21.85 -5.68
N LEU A 488 21.01 -21.83 -4.35
CA LEU A 488 22.10 -22.04 -3.39
C LEU A 488 22.19 -23.49 -2.91
N MET A 489 21.24 -24.35 -3.31
CA MET A 489 21.21 -25.74 -2.87
C MET A 489 22.28 -26.58 -3.58
N ASP A 490 22.85 -27.51 -2.83
CA ASP A 490 23.69 -28.57 -3.37
C ASP A 490 22.79 -29.69 -3.95
N PRO A 491 22.86 -29.99 -5.26
CA PRO A 491 22.08 -31.06 -5.87
C PRO A 491 22.24 -32.41 -5.16
N ALA A 492 23.40 -32.70 -4.59
CA ALA A 492 23.65 -33.97 -3.89
C ALA A 492 22.77 -34.14 -2.62
N ARG A 493 22.24 -33.05 -2.09
CA ARG A 493 21.30 -33.04 -0.94
C ARG A 493 19.84 -33.13 -1.34
N LEU A 494 19.56 -33.15 -2.64
CA LEU A 494 18.20 -33.15 -3.19
C LEU A 494 17.90 -34.38 -4.09
N PRO A 495 18.30 -35.61 -3.72
CA PRO A 495 18.15 -36.77 -4.60
C PRO A 495 16.68 -37.08 -4.93
N LYS A 496 15.74 -36.90 -4.00
CA LYS A 496 14.32 -37.17 -4.27
C LYS A 496 13.72 -36.10 -5.17
N THR A 497 14.09 -34.85 -4.96
CA THR A 497 13.64 -33.72 -5.78
C THR A 497 14.11 -33.87 -7.22
N LEU A 498 15.39 -34.23 -7.41
CA LEU A 498 15.95 -34.49 -8.74
C LEU A 498 15.32 -35.72 -9.40
N ALA A 499 14.92 -36.74 -8.63
CA ALA A 499 14.17 -37.87 -9.17
C ALA A 499 12.74 -37.47 -9.60
N ALA A 500 12.08 -36.56 -8.88
CA ALA A 500 10.75 -36.07 -9.20
C ALA A 500 10.74 -35.08 -10.38
N PHE A 501 11.82 -34.31 -10.53
CA PHE A 501 12.01 -33.25 -11.53
C PHE A 501 13.41 -33.39 -12.20
N PRO A 502 13.59 -34.37 -13.10
CA PRO A 502 14.91 -34.71 -13.66
C PRO A 502 15.55 -33.61 -14.52
N GLY A 503 14.76 -32.67 -15.04
CA GLY A 503 15.22 -31.50 -15.77
C GLY A 503 15.47 -30.26 -14.90
N LEU A 504 15.45 -30.39 -13.57
CA LEU A 504 15.70 -29.29 -12.64
C LEU A 504 17.14 -28.77 -12.76
N ASP A 505 17.28 -27.48 -13.06
CA ASP A 505 18.56 -26.77 -13.17
C ASP A 505 18.60 -25.65 -12.12
N LEU A 506 19.14 -25.93 -10.92
CA LEU A 506 19.12 -25.01 -9.78
C LEU A 506 19.74 -23.62 -10.08
N PRO A 507 20.91 -23.52 -10.77
CA PRO A 507 21.45 -22.23 -11.21
C PRO A 507 20.48 -21.34 -12.00
N ARG A 508 19.54 -21.91 -12.76
CA ARG A 508 18.56 -21.13 -13.55
C ARG A 508 17.67 -20.24 -12.72
N TYR A 509 17.45 -20.56 -11.44
CA TYR A 509 16.68 -19.69 -10.55
C TYR A 509 17.30 -18.30 -10.39
N ALA A 510 18.59 -18.08 -10.69
CA ALA A 510 19.18 -16.74 -10.70
C ALA A 510 18.67 -15.85 -11.85
N LEU A 511 18.15 -16.45 -12.92
CA LEU A 511 17.65 -15.74 -14.11
C LEU A 511 16.18 -15.37 -13.96
N VAL A 512 15.69 -14.51 -14.85
CA VAL A 512 14.26 -14.23 -15.00
C VAL A 512 13.51 -15.53 -15.31
N SER A 513 12.33 -15.71 -14.71
CA SER A 513 11.63 -16.99 -14.73
C SER A 513 11.13 -17.49 -16.09
N ASP A 514 11.16 -16.65 -17.14
CA ASP A 514 10.91 -17.09 -18.52
C ASP A 514 12.01 -18.05 -19.04
N GLN A 515 13.20 -18.02 -18.42
CA GLN A 515 14.34 -18.87 -18.79
C GLN A 515 14.44 -20.15 -17.95
N TRP A 516 13.45 -20.39 -17.08
CA TRP A 516 13.42 -21.57 -16.22
C TRP A 516 12.88 -22.78 -17.00
N PRO A 517 13.55 -23.95 -16.92
CA PRO A 517 12.97 -25.20 -17.39
C PRO A 517 11.59 -25.46 -16.78
N GLY A 518 10.75 -26.23 -17.47
CA GLY A 518 9.46 -26.65 -16.93
C GLY A 518 9.60 -27.33 -15.57
N ASP A 519 10.67 -28.09 -15.35
CA ASP A 519 10.93 -28.77 -14.08
C ASP A 519 11.36 -27.81 -12.96
N ASN A 520 11.99 -26.67 -13.28
CA ASN A 520 12.19 -25.60 -12.31
C ASN A 520 10.86 -24.96 -11.88
N VAL A 521 9.92 -24.78 -12.81
CA VAL A 521 8.56 -24.31 -12.48
C VAL A 521 7.86 -25.32 -11.57
N GLY A 522 7.93 -26.61 -11.90
CA GLY A 522 7.31 -27.66 -11.12
C GLY A 522 7.91 -27.83 -9.72
N ALA A 523 9.23 -27.90 -9.60
CA ALA A 523 9.92 -28.00 -8.31
C ALA A 523 9.65 -26.77 -7.42
N LEU A 524 9.62 -25.57 -8.02
CA LEU A 524 9.27 -24.36 -7.28
C LEU A 524 7.81 -24.38 -6.82
N GLY A 525 6.87 -24.81 -7.67
CA GLY A 525 5.46 -24.97 -7.29
C GLY A 525 5.27 -25.94 -6.12
N MET A 526 5.99 -27.06 -6.12
CA MET A 526 6.02 -28.00 -5.00
C MET A 526 6.53 -27.32 -3.71
N TYR A 527 7.60 -26.53 -3.79
CA TYR A 527 8.18 -25.84 -2.64
C TYR A 527 7.49 -24.53 -2.25
N TYR A 528 6.56 -24.05 -3.06
CA TYR A 528 5.68 -22.96 -2.70
C TYR A 528 4.69 -23.40 -1.61
N THR A 529 4.08 -24.58 -1.81
CA THR A 529 3.07 -25.16 -0.88
C THR A 529 3.69 -26.00 0.26
N SER A 530 4.99 -26.28 0.20
CA SER A 530 5.69 -27.11 1.20
C SER A 530 6.91 -26.39 1.78
N ARG A 531 7.63 -27.05 2.70
CA ARG A 531 8.86 -26.48 3.27
C ARG A 531 9.95 -26.41 2.19
N PRO A 532 10.44 -25.21 1.82
CA PRO A 532 11.37 -25.07 0.69
C PRO A 532 12.65 -25.91 0.86
N TRP A 533 13.01 -26.62 -0.21
CA TRP A 533 14.31 -27.28 -0.39
C TRP A 533 14.70 -28.30 0.70
N THR A 534 13.70 -28.96 1.29
CA THR A 534 13.90 -30.00 2.32
C THR A 534 14.03 -31.42 1.76
N ASP A 535 14.03 -31.58 0.45
CA ASP A 535 13.92 -32.87 -0.27
C ASP A 535 12.66 -33.69 0.04
N ASP A 536 11.64 -33.07 0.67
CA ASP A 536 10.31 -33.65 0.85
C ASP A 536 9.47 -33.48 -0.42
N VAL A 537 9.26 -34.59 -1.14
CA VAL A 537 8.55 -34.61 -2.44
C VAL A 537 7.10 -35.07 -2.34
N ARG A 538 6.49 -35.07 -1.15
CA ARG A 538 5.07 -35.45 -0.98
C ARG A 538 4.13 -34.58 -1.83
N SER A 539 4.48 -33.30 -2.04
CA SER A 539 3.71 -32.36 -2.86
C SER A 539 4.15 -32.33 -4.33
N GLN A 540 4.88 -33.32 -4.85
CA GLN A 540 5.32 -33.34 -6.25
C GLN A 540 4.16 -33.27 -7.25
N GLY A 541 2.98 -33.82 -6.89
CA GLY A 541 1.75 -33.72 -7.67
C GLY A 541 1.32 -32.27 -7.86
N TRP A 542 1.40 -31.47 -6.79
CA TRP A 542 1.14 -30.03 -6.83
C TRP A 542 2.11 -29.30 -7.75
N GLY A 543 3.40 -29.63 -7.67
CA GLY A 543 4.41 -29.07 -8.58
C GLY A 543 4.08 -29.31 -10.05
N LYS A 544 3.68 -30.53 -10.40
CA LYS A 544 3.25 -30.86 -11.78
C LYS A 544 1.92 -30.19 -12.15
N PHE A 545 1.02 -29.97 -11.20
CA PHE A 545 -0.21 -29.21 -11.41
C PHE A 545 0.07 -27.73 -11.73
N VAL A 546 1.01 -27.11 -11.02
CA VAL A 546 1.52 -25.76 -11.31
C VAL A 546 2.20 -25.72 -12.69
N GLN A 547 2.97 -26.74 -13.06
CA GLN A 547 3.58 -26.83 -14.39
C GLN A 547 2.52 -26.83 -15.50
N ALA A 548 1.41 -27.56 -15.33
CA ALA A 548 0.28 -27.54 -16.25
C ALA A 548 -0.40 -26.16 -16.30
N ALA A 549 -0.62 -25.53 -15.14
CA ALA A 549 -1.15 -24.17 -15.08
C ALA A 549 -0.25 -23.16 -15.80
N TYR A 550 1.08 -23.30 -15.70
CA TYR A 550 2.04 -22.45 -16.42
C TYR A 550 1.90 -22.58 -17.94
N GLN A 551 1.72 -23.80 -18.44
CA GLN A 551 1.45 -24.01 -19.87
C GLN A 551 0.12 -23.37 -20.31
N ASP A 552 -0.93 -23.50 -19.50
CA ASP A 552 -2.24 -22.91 -19.79
C ASP A 552 -2.19 -21.38 -19.79
N VAL A 553 -1.46 -20.77 -18.84
CA VAL A 553 -1.21 -19.32 -18.81
C VAL A 553 -0.45 -18.88 -20.06
N ARG A 554 0.59 -19.61 -20.48
CA ARG A 554 1.37 -19.25 -21.68
C ARG A 554 0.54 -19.31 -22.97
N ARG A 555 -0.48 -20.17 -23.02
CA ARG A 555 -1.38 -20.28 -24.18
C ARG A 555 -2.59 -19.33 -24.12
N GLY A 556 -3.22 -19.20 -22.95
CA GLY A 556 -4.51 -18.50 -22.79
C GLY A 556 -4.44 -17.09 -22.21
N ALA A 557 -3.42 -16.75 -21.42
CA ALA A 557 -3.37 -15.46 -20.70
C ALA A 557 -2.65 -14.33 -21.48
N GLY A 558 -1.92 -14.66 -22.55
CA GLY A 558 -1.28 -13.67 -23.43
C GLY A 558 -0.23 -12.78 -22.73
N PHE A 559 0.59 -13.36 -21.86
CA PHE A 559 1.72 -12.68 -21.22
C PHE A 559 2.98 -12.64 -22.08
#